data_AF-A0A7W8IHE5-F1
#
_entry.id   AF-A0A7W8IHE5-F1
#
_cell.length_a   1.000
_cell.length_b   1.000
_cell.length_c   1.000
_cell.angle_alpha   90.00
_cell.angle_beta   90.00
_cell.angle_gamma   90.00
#
_symmetry.space_group_name_H-M   'P 1'
#
loop_
_entity.id
_entity.type
_entity.pdbx_description
1 polymer ?
#
loop_
_entity_poly.entity_id
_entity_poly.type
_entity_poly.pdbx_seq_one_letter_code
_entity_poly.pdbx_strand_id
1 'polypeptide(L)'
;MKHLLRVLFVLALLCGGSSLAHANGVDFRMTVLDPPSCEQGNTFCQEFDGADTLPSVSLSTAACNSVGINLGPNATPYGCFVLSNFSGETIDSLTLHFLLGPLGNQDASCDSQGQSGIPSALNVVSCTNNEQTGFYDLVFGGGAGVPTGQNLIVFEQGADPNLFQGGNGTVGVTPEPDSLLLFSTGVMMAGLYMSRRIWTTFRKTADDNR
;
A
#
# COMPACT_ATOMS: atom_id res chain seq x y z
N MET A 1 -57.76 7.83 -44.50
CA MET A 1 -57.42 7.22 -43.20
C MET A 1 -56.94 5.75 -43.28
N LYS A 2 -57.40 4.93 -44.24
CA LYS A 2 -56.95 3.52 -44.38
C LYS A 2 -55.45 3.32 -44.66
N HIS A 3 -54.80 4.25 -45.36
CA HIS A 3 -53.36 4.16 -45.67
C HIS A 3 -52.46 4.50 -44.47
N LEU A 4 -52.92 5.40 -43.59
CA LEU A 4 -52.16 5.85 -42.43
C LEU A 4 -52.03 4.73 -41.38
N LEU A 5 -53.09 3.92 -41.23
CA LEU A 5 -53.10 2.76 -40.33
C LEU A 5 -52.20 1.61 -40.84
N ARG A 6 -52.07 1.46 -42.16
CA ARG A 6 -51.13 0.49 -42.77
C ARG A 6 -49.67 0.90 -42.58
N VAL A 7 -49.37 2.20 -42.70
CA VAL A 7 -48.01 2.71 -42.48
C VAL A 7 -47.61 2.56 -41.02
N LEU A 8 -48.50 2.87 -40.07
CA LEU A 8 -48.24 2.68 -38.64
C LEU A 8 -48.02 1.21 -38.27
N PHE A 9 -48.77 0.28 -38.90
CA PHE A 9 -48.60 -1.15 -38.65
C PHE A 9 -47.25 -1.68 -39.16
N VAL A 10 -46.80 -1.21 -40.33
CA VAL A 10 -45.46 -1.56 -40.86
C VAL A 10 -44.35 -0.96 -40.00
N LEU A 11 -44.51 0.28 -39.53
CA LEU A 11 -43.55 0.92 -38.62
C LEU A 11 -43.47 0.16 -37.28
N ALA A 12 -44.61 -0.26 -36.73
CA ALA A 12 -44.65 -1.06 -35.50
C ALA A 12 -44.00 -2.44 -35.67
N LEU A 13 -44.12 -3.06 -36.86
CA LEU A 13 -43.46 -4.33 -37.17
C LEU A 13 -41.93 -4.17 -37.32
N LEU A 14 -41.47 -3.08 -37.94
CA LEU A 14 -40.03 -2.79 -38.10
C LEU A 14 -39.37 -2.34 -36.78
N CYS A 15 -40.09 -1.59 -35.94
CA CYS A 15 -39.62 -1.19 -34.61
C CYS A 15 -39.78 -2.31 -33.56
N GLY A 16 -40.73 -3.23 -33.73
CA GLY A 16 -40.92 -4.39 -32.85
C GLY A 16 -39.97 -5.56 -33.17
N GLY A 17 -39.57 -5.72 -34.44
CA GLY A 17 -38.64 -6.78 -34.87
C GLY A 17 -37.18 -6.53 -34.53
N SER A 18 -36.79 -5.32 -34.14
CA SER A 18 -35.41 -4.97 -33.77
C SER A 18 -35.03 -5.37 -32.34
N SER A 19 -35.95 -5.99 -31.58
CA SER A 19 -35.72 -6.51 -30.22
C SER A 19 -35.49 -8.03 -30.15
N LEU A 20 -35.31 -8.70 -31.30
CA LEU A 20 -34.70 -10.03 -31.31
C LEU A 20 -33.18 -9.87 -31.16
N ALA A 21 -32.75 -9.49 -29.97
CA ALA A 21 -31.39 -9.71 -29.54
C ALA A 21 -31.19 -11.23 -29.50
N HIS A 22 -30.72 -11.77 -30.61
CA HIS A 22 -30.24 -13.13 -30.71
C HIS A 22 -29.02 -13.22 -29.79
N ALA A 23 -29.24 -13.58 -28.53
CA ALA A 23 -28.19 -14.01 -27.62
C ALA A 23 -27.57 -15.27 -28.24
N ASN A 24 -26.56 -15.06 -29.08
CA ASN A 24 -25.76 -16.11 -29.66
C ASN A 24 -25.09 -16.86 -28.50
N GLY A 25 -25.08 -18.20 -28.55
CA GLY A 25 -24.70 -19.12 -27.48
C GLY A 25 -23.22 -19.10 -27.07
N VAL A 26 -22.68 -17.91 -26.83
CA VAL A 26 -21.51 -17.69 -25.99
C VAL A 26 -22.04 -17.09 -24.70
N ASP A 27 -22.46 -17.98 -23.80
CA ASP A 27 -22.66 -17.63 -22.40
C ASP A 27 -21.37 -16.96 -21.91
N PHE A 28 -21.42 -15.66 -21.61
CA PHE A 28 -20.31 -14.98 -20.96
C PHE A 28 -20.21 -15.52 -19.53
N ARG A 29 -19.40 -16.57 -19.36
CA ARG A 29 -19.08 -17.14 -18.06
C ARG A 29 -18.03 -16.26 -17.39
N MET A 30 -18.50 -15.28 -16.65
CA MET A 30 -17.71 -14.60 -15.64
C MET A 30 -17.64 -15.49 -14.40
N THR A 31 -16.44 -15.79 -13.93
CA THR A 31 -16.24 -16.44 -12.64
C THR A 31 -15.27 -15.58 -11.86
N VAL A 32 -15.75 -15.01 -10.74
CA VAL A 32 -14.88 -14.39 -9.75
C VAL A 32 -14.23 -15.55 -9.01
N LEU A 33 -12.93 -15.72 -9.21
CA LEU A 33 -12.13 -16.67 -8.46
C LEU A 33 -11.59 -15.95 -7.24
N ASP A 34 -11.64 -16.59 -6.08
CA ASP A 34 -10.89 -16.09 -4.94
C ASP A 34 -9.39 -16.10 -5.31
N PRO A 35 -8.63 -15.07 -4.89
CA PRO A 35 -7.19 -15.10 -5.07
C PRO A 35 -6.64 -16.35 -4.37
N PRO A 36 -5.63 -17.03 -4.96
CA PRO A 36 -5.03 -18.20 -4.32
C PRO A 36 -4.56 -17.81 -2.92
N SER A 37 -4.86 -18.64 -1.92
CA SER A 37 -4.35 -18.40 -0.56
C SER A 37 -2.84 -18.30 -0.63
N CYS A 38 -2.29 -17.25 -0.03
CA CYS A 38 -0.87 -16.94 -0.12
C CYS A 38 -0.05 -18.14 0.37
N GLU A 39 0.60 -18.86 -0.55
CA GLU A 39 1.38 -20.04 -0.21
C GLU A 39 2.56 -19.65 0.68
N GLN A 40 2.91 -20.51 1.65
CA GLN A 40 4.12 -20.32 2.46
C GLN A 40 5.34 -20.18 1.55
N GLY A 41 6.00 -19.02 1.59
CA GLY A 41 7.17 -18.71 0.76
C GLY A 41 6.90 -17.82 -0.45
N ASN A 42 5.64 -17.62 -0.84
CA ASN A 42 5.28 -16.60 -1.83
C ASN A 42 4.99 -15.28 -1.12
N THR A 43 5.99 -14.42 -1.01
CA THR A 43 5.86 -13.15 -0.29
C THR A 43 5.06 -12.12 -1.08
N PHE A 44 4.91 -12.29 -2.39
CA PHE A 44 4.28 -11.29 -3.27
C PHE A 44 2.80 -11.06 -2.94
N CYS A 45 2.14 -12.03 -2.30
CA CYS A 45 0.75 -11.94 -1.87
C CYS A 45 0.57 -11.45 -0.43
N GLN A 46 1.64 -10.95 0.22
CA GLN A 46 1.47 -10.25 1.50
C GLN A 46 0.99 -8.82 1.29
N GLU A 47 -0.14 -8.55 1.93
CA GLU A 47 -0.79 -7.26 1.95
C GLU A 47 -0.80 -6.79 3.41
N PHE A 48 -0.42 -5.53 3.61
CA PHE A 48 -0.58 -4.85 4.87
C PHE A 48 -1.83 -3.98 4.78
N ASP A 49 -2.86 -4.31 5.57
CA ASP A 49 -4.14 -3.56 5.63
C ASP A 49 -4.29 -2.66 6.87
N GLY A 50 -3.23 -2.55 7.68
CA GLY A 50 -3.26 -1.83 8.96
C GLY A 50 -3.16 -2.73 10.20
N ALA A 51 -3.04 -4.04 10.04
CA ALA A 51 -2.71 -4.94 11.14
C ALA A 51 -1.23 -4.82 11.56
N ASP A 52 -0.96 -4.46 12.82
CA ASP A 52 0.39 -4.17 13.36
C ASP A 52 1.44 -5.29 13.20
N THR A 53 1.02 -6.53 12.93
CA THR A 53 1.90 -7.71 12.92
C THR A 53 1.85 -8.47 11.60
N LEU A 54 3.03 -8.77 11.05
CA LEU A 54 3.28 -9.66 9.92
C LEU A 54 3.71 -11.04 10.47
N PRO A 55 2.80 -12.03 10.56
CA PRO A 55 3.07 -13.27 11.30
C PRO A 55 3.99 -14.27 10.56
N SER A 56 4.33 -14.03 9.29
CA SER A 56 5.13 -14.97 8.51
C SER A 56 5.99 -14.26 7.45
N VAL A 57 7.07 -13.61 7.86
CA VAL A 57 8.03 -13.01 6.91
C VAL A 57 8.98 -14.11 6.42
N SER A 58 9.07 -14.26 5.11
CA SER A 58 10.06 -15.12 4.46
C SER A 58 10.73 -14.40 3.31
N LEU A 59 11.90 -14.85 2.89
CA LEU A 59 12.58 -14.31 1.71
C LEU A 59 12.62 -15.38 0.62
N SER A 60 12.52 -14.93 -0.63
CA SER A 60 12.71 -15.81 -1.79
C SER A 60 13.33 -15.08 -2.97
N THR A 61 14.10 -15.80 -3.77
CA THR A 61 14.63 -15.28 -5.04
C THR A 61 13.51 -15.07 -6.07
N ALA A 62 12.44 -15.86 -6.00
CA ALA A 62 11.26 -15.70 -6.85
C ALA A 62 10.58 -14.33 -6.64
N ALA A 63 10.48 -13.89 -5.39
CA ALA A 63 9.96 -12.57 -5.05
C ALA A 63 10.83 -11.43 -5.59
N CYS A 64 12.17 -11.59 -5.63
CA CYS A 64 13.03 -10.61 -6.29
C CYS A 64 12.75 -10.52 -7.80
N ASN A 65 12.60 -11.67 -8.45
CA ASN A 65 12.35 -11.72 -9.88
C ASN A 65 11.00 -11.07 -10.24
N SER A 66 9.98 -11.18 -9.39
CA SER A 66 8.68 -10.55 -9.63
C SER A 66 8.70 -9.02 -9.54
N VAL A 67 9.64 -8.45 -8.79
CA VAL A 67 9.87 -6.99 -8.71
C VAL A 67 10.99 -6.51 -9.66
N GLY A 68 11.48 -7.38 -10.54
CA GLY A 68 12.50 -7.05 -11.54
C GLY A 68 13.94 -7.01 -11.01
N ILE A 69 14.19 -7.46 -9.77
CA ILE A 69 15.54 -7.60 -9.21
C ILE A 69 16.09 -8.97 -9.62
N ASN A 70 16.98 -8.97 -10.61
CA ASN A 70 17.67 -10.18 -11.08
C ASN A 70 19.18 -9.93 -11.16
N LEU A 71 19.94 -10.58 -10.28
CA LEU A 71 21.39 -10.46 -10.23
C LEU A 71 22.12 -11.48 -11.13
N GLY A 72 21.37 -12.37 -11.78
CA GLY A 72 21.90 -13.41 -12.68
C GLY A 72 22.40 -14.66 -11.94
N PRO A 73 22.77 -15.70 -12.71
CA PRO A 73 23.06 -17.05 -12.18
C PRO A 73 24.37 -17.16 -11.39
N ASN A 74 25.26 -16.16 -11.48
CA ASN A 74 26.57 -16.15 -10.81
C ASN A 74 26.60 -15.18 -9.61
N ALA A 75 25.46 -14.64 -9.22
CA ALA A 75 25.37 -13.75 -8.07
C ALA A 75 25.53 -14.54 -6.75
N THR A 76 25.97 -13.84 -5.71
CA THR A 76 25.82 -14.34 -4.34
C THR A 76 24.34 -14.65 -4.07
N PRO A 77 24.04 -15.60 -3.16
CA PRO A 77 22.67 -15.85 -2.73
C PRO A 77 21.95 -14.56 -2.36
N TYR A 78 20.69 -14.43 -2.79
CA TYR A 78 19.88 -13.25 -2.58
C TYR A 78 18.39 -13.60 -2.47
N GLY A 79 17.68 -12.80 -1.70
CA GLY A 79 16.25 -12.97 -1.46
C GLY A 79 15.53 -11.65 -1.29
N CYS A 80 14.23 -11.66 -1.61
CA CYS A 80 13.37 -10.53 -1.36
C CYS A 80 12.16 -10.96 -0.56
N PHE A 81 11.74 -10.04 0.29
CA PHE A 81 10.41 -10.00 0.84
C PHE A 81 9.69 -8.79 0.24
N VAL A 82 8.45 -8.99 -0.18
CA VAL A 82 7.64 -7.95 -0.83
C VAL A 82 6.37 -7.80 -0.01
N LEU A 83 6.03 -6.57 0.35
CA LEU A 83 4.83 -6.25 1.10
C LEU A 83 4.07 -5.15 0.36
N SER A 84 2.83 -5.44 -0.02
CA SER A 84 1.97 -4.44 -0.68
C SER A 84 1.26 -3.61 0.39
N ASN A 85 1.43 -2.29 0.36
CA ASN A 85 0.77 -1.39 1.31
C ASN A 85 -0.65 -1.06 0.85
N PHE A 86 -1.66 -1.65 1.50
CA PHE A 86 -3.07 -1.38 1.28
C PHE A 86 -3.76 -0.79 2.52
N SER A 87 -2.99 -0.37 3.52
CA SER A 87 -3.51 0.14 4.80
C SER A 87 -4.26 1.47 4.70
N GLY A 88 -4.12 2.18 3.58
CA GLY A 88 -4.58 3.55 3.44
C GLY A 88 -3.60 4.58 4.01
N GLU A 89 -2.61 4.16 4.79
CA GLU A 89 -1.62 5.02 5.44
C GLU A 89 -0.23 4.86 4.80
N THR A 90 0.68 5.79 5.09
CA THR A 90 2.08 5.66 4.65
C THR A 90 2.87 4.86 5.68
N ILE A 91 3.53 3.79 5.24
CA ILE A 91 4.45 3.02 6.09
C ILE A 91 5.70 3.85 6.33
N ASP A 92 6.03 4.11 7.59
CA ASP A 92 7.17 4.94 8.01
C ASP A 92 8.24 4.15 8.76
N SER A 93 7.94 2.92 9.16
CA SER A 93 8.84 2.07 9.91
C SER A 93 8.51 0.60 9.70
N LEU A 94 9.55 -0.22 9.77
CA LEU A 94 9.49 -1.67 9.63
C LEU A 94 10.45 -2.28 10.63
N THR A 95 9.95 -3.18 11.45
CA THR A 95 10.78 -4.06 12.26
C THR A 95 10.60 -5.48 11.79
N LEU A 96 11.69 -6.19 11.57
CA LEU A 96 11.71 -7.59 11.20
C LEU A 96 12.53 -8.38 12.21
N HIS A 97 12.04 -9.57 12.55
CA HIS A 97 12.73 -10.52 13.40
C HIS A 97 12.89 -11.85 12.68
N PHE A 98 14.13 -12.31 12.56
CA PHE A 98 14.47 -13.63 12.00
C PHE A 98 15.21 -14.46 13.04
N LEU A 99 15.06 -15.79 13.02
CA LEU A 99 15.77 -16.66 13.94
C LEU A 99 17.28 -16.67 13.65
N LEU A 100 18.10 -16.64 14.70
CA LEU A 100 19.57 -16.74 14.61
C LEU A 100 20.03 -18.09 14.05
N GLY A 101 19.34 -19.18 14.39
CA GLY A 101 19.52 -20.47 13.74
C GLY A 101 18.52 -20.60 12.58
N PRO A 102 18.93 -21.02 11.36
CA PRO A 102 20.19 -21.67 10.95
C PRO A 102 21.33 -20.75 10.44
N LEU A 103 21.18 -19.43 10.52
CA LEU A 103 22.14 -18.44 9.98
C LEU A 103 23.48 -18.38 10.74
N GLY A 104 23.51 -18.83 12.01
CA GLY A 104 24.69 -18.77 12.89
C GLY A 104 24.89 -17.38 13.50
N ASN A 105 26.05 -17.13 14.13
CA ASN A 105 26.42 -15.81 14.68
C ASN A 105 27.08 -14.92 13.60
N GLN A 106 26.40 -14.71 12.48
CA GLN A 106 26.87 -13.73 11.51
C GLN A 106 26.52 -12.32 12.00
N ASP A 107 27.37 -11.36 11.68
CA ASP A 107 27.06 -9.96 11.98
C ASP A 107 26.00 -9.47 11.00
N ALA A 108 24.87 -8.99 11.53
CA ALA A 108 23.84 -8.37 10.71
C ALA A 108 24.36 -7.02 10.18
N SER A 109 24.35 -6.86 8.87
CA SER A 109 24.68 -5.60 8.19
C SER A 109 23.46 -5.12 7.43
N CYS A 110 23.08 -3.86 7.62
CA CYS A 110 22.01 -3.20 6.88
C CYS A 110 22.51 -1.89 6.30
N ASP A 111 22.01 -1.55 5.12
CA ASP A 111 22.23 -0.26 4.50
C ASP A 111 20.92 0.37 4.03
N SER A 112 20.99 1.66 3.68
CA SER A 112 19.89 2.42 3.11
C SER A 112 20.29 3.08 1.78
N GLN A 113 21.27 2.50 1.06
CA GLN A 113 21.76 3.06 -0.21
C GLN A 113 20.84 2.70 -1.40
N GLY A 114 19.94 1.74 -1.21
CA GLY A 114 19.10 1.20 -2.27
C GLY A 114 19.85 0.18 -3.14
N GLN A 115 19.12 -0.52 -4.00
CA GLN A 115 19.67 -1.63 -4.78
C GLN A 115 19.15 -1.60 -6.22
N SER A 116 20.02 -1.88 -7.19
CA SER A 116 19.64 -2.00 -8.62
C SER A 116 18.90 -0.78 -9.18
N GLY A 117 19.24 0.43 -8.71
CA GLY A 117 18.58 1.68 -9.11
C GLY A 117 17.24 1.96 -8.42
N ILE A 118 16.83 1.11 -7.48
CA ILE A 118 15.67 1.31 -6.60
C ILE A 118 16.18 2.03 -5.33
N PRO A 119 15.73 3.25 -5.04
CA PRO A 119 16.15 3.96 -3.83
C PRO A 119 15.56 3.32 -2.58
N SER A 120 16.25 3.46 -1.44
CA SER A 120 15.71 3.00 -0.15
C SER A 120 14.54 3.90 0.29
N ALA A 121 13.39 3.29 0.62
CA ALA A 121 12.23 4.01 1.13
C ALA A 121 12.37 4.39 2.62
N LEU A 122 13.06 3.54 3.38
CA LEU A 122 13.28 3.68 4.82
C LEU A 122 14.77 3.81 5.14
N ASN A 123 15.09 4.46 6.27
CA ASN A 123 16.46 4.50 6.79
C ASN A 123 16.71 3.34 7.76
N VAL A 124 17.97 2.93 7.90
CA VAL A 124 18.38 1.96 8.93
C VAL A 124 18.39 2.66 10.28
N VAL A 125 17.64 2.13 11.25
CA VAL A 125 17.66 2.59 12.64
C VAL A 125 18.63 1.72 13.44
N SER A 126 18.48 0.40 13.35
CA SER A 126 19.39 -0.56 13.98
C SER A 126 19.32 -1.90 13.28
N CYS A 127 20.46 -2.57 13.14
CA CYS A 127 20.51 -3.98 12.77
C CYS A 127 21.45 -4.70 13.71
N THR A 128 20.89 -5.61 14.50
CA THR A 128 21.60 -6.25 15.59
C THR A 128 21.25 -7.73 15.64
N ASN A 129 22.25 -8.55 15.96
CA ASN A 129 22.06 -9.93 16.38
C ASN A 129 21.85 -9.96 17.91
N ASN A 130 20.66 -10.36 18.34
CA ASN A 130 20.34 -10.49 19.75
C ASN A 130 20.54 -11.94 20.20
N GLU A 131 21.77 -12.26 20.61
CA GLU A 131 22.14 -13.61 21.07
C GLU A 131 21.33 -14.08 22.28
N GLN A 132 20.76 -13.16 23.07
CA GLN A 132 19.98 -13.49 24.26
C GLN A 132 18.57 -13.99 23.91
N THR A 133 17.96 -13.42 22.88
CA THR A 133 16.62 -13.82 22.40
C THR A 133 16.68 -14.85 21.29
N GLY A 134 17.83 -14.99 20.62
CA GLY A 134 17.99 -15.89 19.48
C GLY A 134 17.40 -15.32 18.18
N PHE A 135 17.29 -14.00 18.06
CA PHE A 135 16.80 -13.31 16.87
C PHE A 135 17.80 -12.31 16.27
N TYR A 136 17.70 -12.13 14.96
CA TYR A 136 18.17 -10.96 14.23
C TYR A 136 17.07 -9.90 14.25
N ASP A 137 17.37 -8.75 14.83
CA ASP A 137 16.46 -7.62 14.94
C ASP A 137 16.87 -6.57 13.90
N LEU A 138 16.05 -6.40 12.86
CA LEU A 138 16.27 -5.44 11.78
C LEU A 138 15.21 -4.35 11.88
N VAL A 139 15.63 -3.14 12.27
CA VAL A 139 14.75 -1.99 12.51
C VAL A 139 15.05 -0.90 11.51
N PHE A 140 14.03 -0.55 10.75
CA PHE A 140 14.04 0.51 9.75
C PHE A 140 12.98 1.54 10.11
N GLY A 141 13.27 2.82 9.86
CA GLY A 141 12.37 3.90 10.25
C GLY A 141 12.76 5.24 9.66
N GLY A 142 11.76 6.10 9.50
CA GLY A 142 11.90 7.39 8.81
C GLY A 142 12.22 7.21 7.33
N GLY A 143 12.70 8.28 6.68
CA GLY A 143 12.94 8.29 5.24
C GLY A 143 11.79 8.90 4.45
N ALA A 144 11.61 8.44 3.21
CA ALA A 144 10.52 8.90 2.34
C ALA A 144 9.19 8.21 2.66
N GLY A 145 9.25 7.04 3.31
CA GLY A 145 8.08 6.19 3.57
C GLY A 145 7.59 5.46 2.33
N VAL A 146 6.73 4.46 2.53
CA VAL A 146 6.06 3.73 1.44
C VAL A 146 4.59 4.14 1.39
N PRO A 147 4.16 4.90 0.37
CA PRO A 147 2.77 5.35 0.24
C PRO A 147 1.80 4.18 0.09
N THR A 148 0.52 4.43 0.35
CA THR A 148 -0.55 3.48 0.01
C THR A 148 -0.56 3.15 -1.49
N GLY A 149 -0.83 1.90 -1.82
CA GLY A 149 -0.81 1.36 -3.18
C GLY A 149 0.58 1.07 -3.75
N GLN A 150 1.64 1.21 -2.94
CA GLN A 150 3.02 0.85 -3.32
C GLN A 150 3.54 -0.36 -2.56
N ASN A 151 4.60 -0.97 -3.10
CA ASN A 151 5.22 -2.15 -2.50
C ASN A 151 6.48 -1.75 -1.73
N LEU A 152 6.56 -2.21 -0.50
CA LEU A 152 7.79 -2.24 0.29
C LEU A 152 8.57 -3.50 -0.10
N ILE A 153 9.83 -3.33 -0.49
CA ILE A 153 10.71 -4.43 -0.87
C ILE A 153 11.86 -4.48 0.13
N VAL A 154 12.01 -5.60 0.81
CA VAL A 154 13.14 -5.90 1.67
C VAL A 154 14.04 -6.84 0.90
N PHE A 155 15.28 -6.42 0.69
CA PHE A 155 16.26 -7.15 -0.09
C PHE A 155 17.40 -7.63 0.81
N GLU A 156 17.76 -8.89 0.69
CA GLU A 156 18.93 -9.49 1.34
C GLU A 156 19.86 -10.08 0.28
N GLN A 157 21.16 -9.91 0.51
CA GLN A 157 22.22 -10.46 -0.32
C GLN A 157 23.37 -10.94 0.55
N GLY A 158 23.77 -12.19 0.36
CA GLY A 158 24.93 -12.79 1.02
C GLY A 158 24.62 -14.15 1.64
N ALA A 159 23.42 -14.33 2.18
CA ALA A 159 22.96 -15.58 2.77
C ALA A 159 21.88 -16.26 1.92
N ASP A 160 21.70 -17.57 2.13
CA ASP A 160 20.65 -18.31 1.41
C ASP A 160 19.27 -17.85 1.92
N PRO A 161 18.37 -17.35 1.05
CA PRO A 161 17.03 -16.90 1.45
C PRO A 161 16.19 -17.98 2.13
N ASN A 162 16.48 -19.26 1.88
CA ASN A 162 15.80 -20.37 2.55
C ASN A 162 16.12 -20.45 4.05
N LEU A 163 17.10 -19.70 4.54
CA LEU A 163 17.44 -19.61 5.97
C LEU A 163 16.56 -18.59 6.70
N PHE A 164 15.91 -17.67 5.99
CA PHE A 164 15.06 -16.62 6.55
C PHE A 164 13.57 -17.00 6.51
N GLN A 165 13.22 -18.25 6.84
CA GLN A 165 11.83 -18.72 6.81
C GLN A 165 11.18 -18.60 8.19
N GLY A 166 9.94 -18.11 8.24
CA GLY A 166 9.17 -18.00 9.49
C GLY A 166 9.63 -16.86 10.40
N GLY A 167 10.17 -15.78 9.82
CA GLY A 167 10.36 -14.52 10.52
C GLY A 167 9.02 -13.89 10.88
N ASN A 168 9.05 -12.87 11.71
CA ASN A 168 7.90 -12.02 11.97
C ASN A 168 8.31 -10.55 11.76
N GLY A 169 7.32 -9.67 11.67
CA GLY A 169 7.59 -8.25 11.58
C GLY A 169 6.45 -7.41 12.12
N THR A 170 6.76 -6.14 12.33
CA THR A 170 5.78 -5.11 12.66
C THR A 170 6.00 -3.91 11.77
N VAL A 171 4.90 -3.31 11.33
CA VAL A 171 4.91 -2.15 10.44
C VAL A 171 4.36 -0.97 11.22
N GLY A 172 5.09 0.13 11.24
CA GLY A 172 4.55 1.40 11.73
C GLY A 172 4.08 2.25 10.57
N VAL A 173 2.99 2.96 10.82
CA VAL A 173 2.40 3.92 9.90
C VAL A 173 2.37 5.29 10.55
N THR A 174 2.59 6.32 9.75
CA THR A 174 2.25 7.68 10.18
C THR A 174 0.78 7.91 9.89
N PRO A 175 -0.09 8.11 10.89
CA PRO A 175 -1.48 8.46 10.63
C PRO A 175 -1.55 9.76 9.84
N GLU A 176 -2.41 9.83 8.82
CA GLU A 176 -2.74 11.09 8.19
C GLU A 176 -3.16 12.10 9.27
N PRO A 177 -2.64 13.35 9.24
CA PRO A 177 -3.05 14.35 10.20
C PRO A 177 -4.55 14.57 10.03
N ASP A 178 -5.29 14.44 11.14
CA ASP A 178 -6.75 14.53 11.23
C ASP A 178 -7.23 15.83 10.54
N SER A 179 -7.53 15.73 9.25
CA SER A 179 -7.79 16.88 8.39
C SER A 179 -9.10 17.56 8.77
N LEU A 180 -9.99 16.86 9.47
CA LEU A 180 -11.20 17.39 10.09
C LEU A 180 -10.88 18.26 11.31
N LEU A 181 -9.88 17.88 12.11
CA LEU A 181 -9.41 18.67 13.24
C LEU A 181 -8.64 19.91 12.75
N LEU A 182 -7.87 19.78 11.68
CA LEU A 182 -7.17 20.90 11.03
C LEU A 182 -8.15 21.86 10.30
N PHE A 183 -9.20 21.32 9.69
CA PHE A 183 -10.30 22.13 9.12
C PHE A 183 -11.11 22.84 10.21
N SER A 184 -11.47 22.16 11.30
CA SER A 184 -12.26 22.77 12.38
C SER A 184 -11.48 23.88 13.11
N THR A 185 -10.20 23.68 13.37
CA THR A 185 -9.32 24.70 13.96
C THR A 185 -9.07 25.87 13.00
N GLY A 186 -8.89 25.59 11.70
CA GLY A 186 -8.78 26.62 10.66
C GLY A 186 -10.04 27.49 10.52
N VAL A 187 -11.22 26.86 10.50
CA VAL A 187 -12.51 27.56 10.42
C VAL A 187 -12.78 28.38 11.68
N MET A 188 -12.42 27.87 12.86
CA MET A 188 -12.56 28.61 14.12
C MET A 188 -11.67 29.85 14.16
N MET A 189 -10.41 29.75 13.69
CA MET A 189 -9.49 30.90 13.62
C MET A 189 -9.93 31.93 12.58
N ALA A 190 -10.44 31.50 11.43
CA ALA A 190 -11.04 32.39 10.43
C ALA A 190 -12.29 33.11 10.98
N GLY A 191 -13.15 32.39 11.73
CA GLY A 191 -14.33 32.96 12.38
C GLY A 191 -14.00 34.00 13.45
N LEU A 192 -12.95 33.77 14.24
CA LEU A 192 -12.44 34.74 15.22
C LEU A 192 -11.86 35.99 14.53
N TYR A 193 -11.20 35.83 13.39
CA TYR A 193 -10.66 36.98 12.64
C TYR A 193 -11.78 37.83 12.00
N MET A 194 -12.82 37.20 11.47
CA MET A 194 -13.98 37.91 10.89
C MET A 194 -14.84 38.61 11.96
N SER A 195 -15.09 37.96 13.09
CA SER A 195 -15.85 38.57 14.21
C SER A 195 -15.12 39.79 14.80
N ARG A 196 -13.78 39.76 14.87
CA ARG A 196 -12.97 40.91 15.30
C ARG A 196 -13.09 42.10 14.34
N ARG A 197 -13.11 41.85 13.01
CA ARG A 197 -13.31 42.91 12.01
C ARG A 197 -14.68 43.56 12.14
N ILE A 198 -15.75 42.77 12.25
CA ILE A 198 -17.12 43.29 12.39
C ILE A 198 -17.23 44.20 13.62
N TRP A 199 -16.65 43.79 14.76
CA TRP A 199 -16.65 44.60 15.98
C TRP A 199 -15.89 45.93 15.82
N THR A 200 -14.75 45.95 15.12
CA THR A 200 -14.00 47.18 14.87
C THR A 200 -14.72 48.15 13.92
N THR A 201 -15.46 47.64 12.94
CA THR A 201 -16.21 48.49 12.00
C THR A 201 -17.42 49.13 12.68
N PHE A 202 -18.14 48.39 13.53
CA PHE A 202 -19.28 48.92 14.29
C PHE A 202 -18.87 49.98 15.34
N ARG A 203 -17.66 49.87 15.90
CA ARG A 203 -17.17 50.86 16.85
C ARG A 203 -16.83 52.20 16.17
N LYS A 204 -16.33 52.15 14.94
CA LYS A 204 -15.96 53.34 14.17
C LYS A 204 -17.17 54.16 13.71
N THR A 205 -18.31 53.52 13.43
CA THR A 205 -19.56 54.21 13.10
C THR A 205 -20.29 54.81 14.31
N ALA A 206 -20.00 54.35 15.53
CA ALA A 206 -20.60 54.91 16.75
C ALA A 206 -19.92 56.22 17.19
N ASP A 207 -18.63 56.42 16.88
CA ASP A 207 -17.88 57.63 17.25
C ASP A 207 -18.01 58.77 16.21
N ASP A 208 -18.40 58.49 14.96
CA ASP A 208 -18.58 59.50 13.90
C ASP A 208 -19.93 60.24 13.96
N ASN A 209 -20.78 59.89 14.94
CA ASN A 209 -22.12 60.47 15.12
C ASN A 209 -22.21 61.39 16.35
N ARG A 210 -21.07 61.91 16.82
CA ARG A 210 -21.00 62.78 18.00
C ARG A 210 -20.40 64.14 17.70
#